data_AF-A0A9P6XNB0-F1
#
_entry.id   AF-A0A9P6XNB0-F1
#
_cell.length_a   1.000
_cell.length_b   1.000
_cell.length_c   1.000
_cell.angle_alpha   90.00
_cell.angle_beta   90.00
_cell.angle_gamma   90.00
#
_symmetry.space_group_name_H-M   'P 1'
#
loop_
_entity.id
_entity.type
_entity.pdbx_description
1 polymer ?
#
loop_
_entity_poly.entity_id
_entity_poly.type
_entity_poly.pdbx_seq_one_letter_code
_entity_poly.pdbx_strand_id
1 'polypeptide(L)'
;MAPAGNFTVDFSPENKRHYVAFAVGSGITPVFSLVKTALSIEPGSKFTLFFGNRASSAVLFREEIEDLKNLTSNCSTAAWTATRSTS
;
A
#
# COMPACT_ATOMS: atom_id res chain seq x y z
N MET A 1 3.75 -27.80 3.54
CA MET A 1 4.29 -26.86 4.55
C MET A 1 3.29 -25.73 4.70
N ALA A 2 3.00 -25.28 5.93
CA ALA A 2 2.12 -24.13 6.15
C ALA A 2 2.89 -22.81 5.87
N PRO A 3 2.23 -21.77 5.37
CA PRO A 3 2.85 -20.46 5.16
C PRO A 3 3.38 -19.90 6.49
N ALA A 4 4.61 -19.38 6.50
CA ALA A 4 5.31 -18.88 7.70
C ALA A 4 5.28 -17.34 7.83
N GLY A 5 4.38 -16.66 7.13
CA GLY A 5 4.33 -15.20 7.08
C GLY A 5 3.63 -14.59 8.30
N ASN A 6 4.33 -13.76 9.07
CA ASN A 6 3.78 -13.00 10.20
C ASN A 6 3.56 -11.51 9.89
N PHE A 7 3.73 -11.11 8.62
CA PHE A 7 3.54 -9.72 8.20
C PHE A 7 2.05 -9.43 8.00
N THR A 8 1.34 -9.30 9.11
CA THR A 8 -0.09 -9.03 9.16
C THR A 8 -0.44 -8.28 10.45
N VAL A 9 -1.68 -7.82 10.54
CA VAL A 9 -2.28 -7.20 11.72
C VAL A 9 -3.68 -7.75 11.89
N ASP A 10 -4.13 -7.88 13.13
CA ASP A 10 -5.51 -8.25 13.42
C ASP A 10 -6.42 -7.06 13.10
N PHE A 11 -7.21 -7.24 12.04
CA PHE A 11 -8.19 -6.28 11.58
C PHE A 11 -9.55 -6.55 12.25
N SER A 12 -10.23 -5.50 12.68
CA SER A 12 -11.57 -5.59 13.25
C SER A 12 -12.45 -4.41 12.86
N PRO A 13 -13.76 -4.59 12.59
CA PRO A 13 -14.65 -3.50 12.23
C PRO A 13 -14.73 -2.36 13.26
N GLU A 14 -14.45 -2.64 14.54
CA GLU A 14 -14.44 -1.60 15.58
C GLU A 14 -13.17 -0.74 15.58
N ASN A 15 -12.10 -1.20 14.92
CA ASN A 15 -10.84 -0.47 14.87
C ASN A 15 -10.98 0.80 14.05
N LYS A 16 -10.31 1.86 14.52
CA LYS A 16 -10.17 3.16 13.85
C LYS A 16 -8.72 3.58 13.91
N ARG A 17 -7.90 2.94 13.08
CA ARG A 17 -6.45 3.11 13.07
C ARG A 17 -6.03 3.94 11.86
N HIS A 18 -4.84 4.52 11.95
CA HIS A 18 -4.18 5.14 10.80
C HIS A 18 -2.94 4.31 10.46
N TYR A 19 -3.02 3.59 9.36
CA TYR A 19 -1.92 2.78 8.87
C TYR A 19 -1.04 3.60 7.95
N VAL A 20 0.27 3.53 8.16
CA VAL A 20 1.27 4.16 7.30
C VAL A 20 2.21 3.08 6.81
N ALA A 21 2.36 2.94 5.49
CA ALA A 21 3.24 1.95 4.89
C ALA A 21 4.22 2.60 3.92
N PHE A 22 5.43 2.05 3.90
CA PHE A 22 6.48 2.41 2.95
C PHE A 22 6.81 1.17 2.13
N ALA A 23 6.76 1.30 0.81
CA ALA A 23 7.05 0.21 -0.11
C ALA A 23 7.96 0.68 -1.24
N VAL A 24 8.85 -0.21 -1.70
CA VAL A 24 9.75 0.07 -2.83
C VAL A 24 9.79 -1.15 -3.76
N GLY A 25 9.68 -0.90 -5.07
CA GLY A 25 9.73 -1.97 -6.09
C GLY A 25 8.65 -3.04 -5.86
N SER A 26 9.01 -4.32 -6.04
CA SER A 26 8.09 -5.46 -5.85
C SER A 26 7.65 -5.69 -4.40
N GLY A 27 8.29 -5.04 -3.42
CA GLY A 27 7.91 -5.11 -2.01
C GLY A 27 6.55 -4.49 -1.69
N ILE A 28 5.90 -3.85 -2.67
CA ILE A 28 4.54 -3.30 -2.53
C ILE A 28 3.45 -4.36 -2.47
N THR A 29 3.63 -5.54 -3.07
CA THR A 29 2.58 -6.57 -3.14
C THR A 29 2.01 -6.97 -1.76
N PRO A 30 2.82 -7.34 -0.75
CA PRO A 30 2.28 -7.68 0.56
C PRO A 30 1.62 -6.47 1.25
N VAL A 31 2.15 -5.26 1.05
CA VAL A 31 1.54 -4.03 1.58
C VAL A 31 0.17 -3.80 0.96
N PHE A 32 0.07 -3.95 -0.36
CA PHE A 32 -1.16 -3.76 -1.11
C PHE A 32 -2.26 -4.74 -0.70
N SER A 33 -1.90 -6.01 -0.48
CA SER A 33 -2.81 -7.01 0.09
C SER A 33 -3.35 -6.59 1.45
N LEU A 34 -2.50 -6.09 2.35
CA LEU A 34 -2.93 -5.61 3.67
C LEU A 34 -3.85 -4.39 3.56
N VAL A 35 -3.57 -3.46 2.64
CA VAL A 35 -4.43 -2.27 2.47
C VAL A 35 -5.83 -2.65 2.04
N LYS A 36 -5.96 -3.55 1.06
CA LYS A 36 -7.26 -4.04 0.59
C LYS A 36 -8.04 -4.70 1.72
N THR A 37 -7.38 -5.54 2.51
CA THR A 37 -8.00 -6.20 3.67
C THR A 37 -8.42 -5.17 4.73
N ALA A 38 -7.56 -4.22 5.05
CA ALA A 38 -7.84 -3.16 6.04
C ALA A 38 -9.04 -2.30 5.62
N LEU A 39 -9.08 -1.83 4.37
CA LEU A 39 -10.18 -0.99 3.87
C LEU A 39 -11.51 -1.76 3.79
N SER A 40 -11.47 -3.08 3.60
CA SER A 40 -12.65 -3.95 3.58
C SER A 40 -13.20 -4.22 4.98
N ILE A 41 -12.33 -4.44 5.96
CA ILE A 41 -12.73 -4.87 7.31
C ILE A 41 -12.89 -3.68 8.27
N GLU A 42 -12.08 -2.63 8.14
CA GLU A 42 -12.03 -1.49 9.06
C GLU A 42 -12.49 -0.18 8.37
N PRO A 43 -13.81 0.04 8.18
CA PRO A 43 -14.32 1.19 7.42
C PRO A 43 -13.99 2.54 8.06
N GLY A 44 -13.73 2.57 9.37
CA GLY A 44 -13.33 3.77 10.11
C GLY A 44 -11.82 4.05 10.10
N SER A 45 -11.01 3.14 9.57
CA SER A 45 -9.55 3.28 9.49
C SER A 45 -9.14 4.10 8.27
N LYS A 46 -7.95 4.72 8.37
CA LYS A 46 -7.31 5.49 7.31
C LYS A 46 -6.01 4.81 6.88
N PHE A 47 -5.67 4.95 5.61
CA PHE A 47 -4.44 4.39 5.07
C PHE A 47 -3.59 5.45 4.38
N THR A 48 -2.27 5.40 4.61
CA THR A 48 -1.29 6.22 3.91
C THR A 48 -0.17 5.34 3.34
N LEU A 49 -0.04 5.31 2.02
CA LEU A 49 1.00 4.56 1.32
C LEU A 49 2.04 5.52 0.73
N PHE A 50 3.29 5.30 1.09
CA PHE A 50 4.46 5.91 0.45
C PHE A 50 5.13 4.88 -0.44
N PHE A 51 5.09 5.09 -1.76
CA PHE A 51 5.68 4.18 -2.73
C PHE A 51 6.88 4.81 -3.44
N GLY A 52 8.03 4.14 -3.37
CA GLY A 52 9.24 4.51 -4.11
C GLY A 52 9.52 3.56 -5.27
N ASN A 53 9.89 4.09 -6.44
CA ASN A 53 10.38 3.26 -7.55
C ASN A 53 11.69 3.80 -8.15
N ARG A 54 12.50 2.90 -8.70
CA ARG A 54 13.80 3.18 -9.34
C ARG A 54 13.74 3.23 -10.87
N ALA A 55 12.71 2.64 -11.49
CA ALA A 55 12.53 2.61 -12.94
C ALA A 55 11.05 2.81 -13.33
N SER A 56 10.79 3.74 -14.23
CA SER A 56 9.46 4.08 -14.77
C SER A 56 8.79 2.93 -15.53
N SER A 57 9.53 1.89 -15.91
CA SER A 57 9.00 0.67 -16.53
C SER A 57 8.37 -0.31 -15.52
N ALA A 58 8.56 -0.11 -14.21
CA ALA A 58 7.91 -0.88 -13.14
C ALA A 58 6.59 -0.23 -12.66
N VAL A 59 5.97 0.58 -13.52
CA VAL A 59 4.67 1.26 -13.33
C VAL A 59 3.49 0.30 -13.48
N LEU A 60 3.71 -1.01 -13.65
CA LEU A 60 2.65 -2.02 -13.64
C LEU A 60 1.70 -1.85 -12.44
N PHE A 61 2.22 -1.56 -11.25
CA PHE A 61 1.41 -1.36 -10.04
C PHE A 61 0.77 0.03 -9.89
N ARG A 62 1.05 0.97 -10.79
CA ARG A 62 0.54 2.35 -10.66
C ARG A 62 -0.96 2.39 -10.83
N GLU A 63 -1.49 1.66 -11.80
CA GLU A 63 -2.92 1.57 -12.06
C GLU A 63 -3.64 0.97 -10.85
N GLU A 64 -3.16 -0.14 -10.28
CA GLU A 64 -3.79 -0.71 -9.07
C GLU A 64 -3.71 0.22 -7.84
N ILE A 65 -2.64 1.00 -7.70
CA ILE A 65 -2.52 2.00 -6.62
C ILE A 65 -3.49 3.16 -6.84
N GLU A 66 -3.67 3.58 -8.09
CA GLU A 66 -4.59 4.66 -8.47
C GLU A 66 -6.05 4.21 -8.30
N ASP A 67 -6.38 2.99 -8.69
CA ASP A 67 -7.67 2.35 -8.43
C ASP A 67 -7.98 2.27 -6.93
N LEU A 68 -6.98 1.92 -6.12
CA LEU A 68 -7.17 1.86 -4.67
C LEU A 68 -7.52 3.22 -4.06
N LYS A 69 -6.98 4.31 -4.62
CA LYS A 69 -7.33 5.68 -4.21
C LYS A 69 -8.75 6.05 -4.63
N ASN A 70 -9.21 5.58 -5.79
CA ASN A 70 -10.55 5.88 -6.31
C ASN A 70 -11.67 5.12 -5.59
N LEU A 71 -11.36 3.96 -5.03
CA LEU A 71 -12.36 3.15 -4.33
C LEU A 71 -12.84 3.78 -3.02
N THR A 72 -12.01 4.59 -2.34
CA THR A 72 -12.33 5.03 -0.97
C THR A 72 -11.69 6.38 -0.59
N SER A 73 -12.48 7.31 -0.02
CA SER A 73 -12.02 8.64 0.41
C SER A 73 -11.08 8.63 1.64
N ASN A 74 -10.86 7.48 2.27
CA ASN A 74 -10.02 7.27 3.46
C ASN A 74 -8.61 6.74 3.13
N CYS A 75 -8.27 6.58 1.83
CA CYS A 75 -6.94 6.18 1.39
C CYS A 75 -6.18 7.35 0.74
N SER A 76 -5.01 7.69 1.30
CA SER A 76 -4.09 8.68 0.72
C SER A 76 -2.82 7.99 0.25
N THR A 77 -2.46 8.18 -1.02
CA THR A 77 -1.23 7.58 -1.58
C THR A 77 -0.30 8.65 -2.10
N ALA A 78 0.98 8.57 -1.72
CA ALA A 78 2.07 9.39 -2.22
C ALA A 78 3.10 8.48 -2.91
N ALA A 79 3.33 8.70 -4.20
CA ALA A 79 4.32 7.95 -4.96
C ALA A 79 5.46 8.89 -5.38
N TRP A 80 6.71 8.45 -5.19
CA TRP A 80 7.91 9.13 -5.67
C TRP A 80 8.76 8.19 -6.53
N THR A 81 9.43 8.76 -7.52
CA THR A 81 10.41 8.02 -8.33
C THR A 81 11.78 8.60 -8.05
N ALA A 82 12.69 7.76 -7.56
CA ALA A 82 14.07 8.16 -7.33
C ALA A 82 14.88 7.89 -8.60
N THR A 83 14.89 8.86 -9.52
CA THR A 83 15.82 8.87 -10.65
C THR A 83 17.20 9.27 -10.15
N ARG A 84 18.22 8.44 -10.40
CA ARG A 84 19.62 8.87 -10.22
C ARG A 84 19.88 9.97 -11.25
N SER A 85 19.94 11.21 -10.82
CA SER A 85 20.65 12.26 -11.56
C SER A 85 22.14 11.93 -11.45
N THR A 86 22.65 11.13 -12.38
CA THR A 86 24.07 11.13 -12.68
C THR A 86 24.36 12.42 -13.43
N SER A 87 24.94 13.40 -12.71
CA SER A 87 25.75 14.45 -13.34
C SER A 87 27.03 13.86 -13.92
#